data_AF-A0A3N0Z8C1-F1
#
_entry.id   AF-A0A3N0Z8C1-F1
#
_cell.length_a   1.000
_cell.length_b   1.000
_cell.length_c   1.000
_cell.angle_alpha   90.00
_cell.angle_beta   90.00
_cell.angle_gamma   90.00
#
_symmetry.space_group_name_H-M   'P 1'
#
loop_
_entity.id
_entity.type
_entity.pdbx_description
1 polymer ?
#
loop_
_entity_poly.entity_id
_entity_poly.type
_entity_poly.pdbx_seq_one_letter_code
_entity_poly.pdbx_strand_id
1 'polypeptide(L)'
;PDPNLSPTIYHTKGFLYYLNSIGRTPLVFCDYHGHSRKKNVFLYGCSMKETLWQSGSPINTVSLKEDPGYRTIAKTLDRIAPAFSFNSCNYLVEKSRASTARVVVWREIGVLRSYTMESTYNGCNQGIYKVSHFRLMDVKYTV
;
A
#
# COMPACT_ATOMS: atom_id res chain seq x y z
N PRO A 1 4.68 19.14 3.06
CA PRO A 1 4.11 19.18 4.42
C PRO A 1 4.70 20.41 5.12
N ASP A 2 3.94 21.06 5.99
CA ASP A 2 4.42 22.20 6.78
C ASP A 2 4.90 21.69 8.15
N PRO A 3 6.06 22.13 8.67
CA PRO A 3 6.59 21.64 9.93
C PRO A 3 5.75 22.05 11.16
N ASN A 4 4.95 23.12 11.06
CA ASN A 4 4.09 23.58 12.14
C ASN A 4 2.68 22.98 12.04
N LEU A 5 2.11 22.88 10.84
CA LEU A 5 0.75 22.34 10.64
C LEU A 5 0.71 20.81 10.53
N SER A 6 1.82 20.17 10.13
CA SER A 6 1.90 18.72 9.93
C SER A 6 3.27 18.16 10.35
N PRO A 7 3.71 18.40 11.60
CA PRO A 7 5.07 18.08 12.06
C PRO A 7 5.43 16.61 11.87
N THR A 8 4.52 15.68 12.19
CA THR A 8 4.78 14.24 12.08
C THR A 8 5.02 13.81 10.63
N ILE A 9 4.21 14.29 9.69
CA ILE A 9 4.36 14.01 8.26
C ILE A 9 5.64 14.67 7.73
N TYR A 10 5.90 15.92 8.14
CA TYR A 10 7.10 16.66 7.75
C TYR A 10 8.37 15.91 8.15
N HIS A 11 8.50 15.57 9.44
CA HIS A 11 9.69 14.89 9.96
C HIS A 11 9.81 13.45 9.48
N THR A 12 8.69 12.72 9.34
CA THR A 12 8.72 11.36 8.77
C THR A 12 9.22 11.37 7.32
N LYS A 13 8.74 12.31 6.50
CA LYS A 13 9.22 12.47 5.11
C LYS A 13 10.70 12.85 5.10
N GLY A 14 11.12 13.77 5.96
CA GLY A 14 12.53 14.15 6.12
C GLY A 14 13.42 12.97 6.52
N PHE A 15 12.97 12.12 7.45
CA PHE A 15 13.68 10.92 7.86
C PHE A 15 13.84 9.91 6.71
N LEU A 16 12.81 9.71 5.90
CA LEU A 16 12.90 8.85 4.72
C LEU A 16 13.89 9.38 3.68
N TYR A 17 13.96 10.70 3.46
CA TYR A 17 14.99 11.30 2.62
C TYR A 17 16.39 11.12 3.21
N TYR A 18 16.55 11.30 4.52
CA TYR A 18 17.83 11.07 5.20
C TYR A 18 18.29 9.61 5.04
N LEU A 19 17.39 8.64 5.29
CA LEU A 19 17.70 7.22 5.08
C LEU A 19 18.13 6.95 3.65
N ASN A 20 17.43 7.54 2.67
CA ASN A 20 17.80 7.41 1.26
C ASN A 20 19.19 8.00 0.98
N SER A 21 19.49 9.20 1.49
CA SER A 21 20.77 9.88 1.21
C SER A 21 21.98 9.16 1.78
N ILE A 22 21.81 8.37 2.85
CA ILE A 22 22.89 7.54 3.44
C ILE A 22 22.90 6.09 2.93
N GLY A 23 22.14 5.78 1.87
CA GLY A 23 22.08 4.45 1.28
C GLY A 23 21.33 3.41 2.13
N ARG A 24 20.49 3.86 3.06
CA ARG A 24 19.65 3.02 3.93
C ARG A 24 18.16 3.13 3.58
N THR A 25 17.84 3.31 2.30
CA THR A 25 16.46 3.35 1.81
C THR A 25 15.69 2.11 2.27
N PRO A 26 14.49 2.26 2.87
CA PRO A 26 13.69 1.11 3.26
C PRO A 26 13.34 0.22 2.06
N LEU A 27 13.36 -1.10 2.25
CA LEU A 27 12.93 -2.04 1.22
C LEU A 27 11.41 -2.03 1.02
N VAL A 28 10.67 -1.76 2.10
CA VAL A 28 9.20 -1.78 2.16
C VAL A 28 8.73 -0.56 2.96
N PHE A 29 7.65 0.06 2.50
CA PHE A 29 6.89 1.06 3.23
C PHE A 29 5.43 0.63 3.32
N CYS A 30 4.80 0.74 4.49
CA CYS A 30 3.39 0.42 4.67
C CYS A 30 2.72 1.47 5.56
N ASP A 31 1.67 2.09 5.02
CA ASP A 31 0.79 3.03 5.71
C ASP A 31 -0.51 2.29 6.09
N TYR A 32 -0.77 2.13 7.39
CA TYR A 32 -1.87 1.29 7.89
C TYR A 32 -3.12 2.13 8.15
N HIS A 33 -4.23 1.70 7.57
CA HIS A 33 -5.53 2.35 7.66
C HIS A 33 -6.61 1.34 8.04
N GLY A 34 -7.71 1.87 8.58
CA GLY A 34 -8.92 1.11 8.82
C GLY A 34 -10.00 1.48 7.82
N HIS A 35 -10.67 0.48 7.25
CA HIS A 35 -11.69 0.67 6.23
C HIS A 35 -13.08 0.33 6.77
N SER A 36 -13.95 1.34 6.84
CA SER A 36 -15.29 1.21 7.43
C SER A 36 -16.28 0.40 6.60
N ARG A 37 -16.11 0.36 5.26
CA ARG A 37 -17.07 -0.29 4.35
C ARG A 37 -16.60 -1.61 3.73
N LYS A 38 -15.43 -1.63 3.08
CA LYS A 38 -14.82 -2.85 2.55
C LYS A 38 -14.53 -3.84 3.68
N LYS A 39 -14.79 -5.11 3.37
CA LYS A 39 -14.47 -6.26 4.20
C LYS A 39 -13.04 -6.72 3.95
N ASN A 40 -12.50 -7.54 4.86
CA ASN A 40 -11.16 -8.13 4.79
C ASN A 40 -10.01 -7.11 4.90
N VAL A 41 -8.78 -7.63 4.86
CA VAL A 41 -7.54 -6.84 4.76
C VAL A 41 -7.07 -6.85 3.31
N PHE A 42 -6.62 -5.71 2.79
CA PHE A 42 -6.10 -5.63 1.41
C PHE A 42 -5.09 -4.49 1.25
N LEU A 43 -4.34 -4.51 0.13
CA LEU A 43 -3.30 -3.54 -0.16
C LEU A 43 -3.65 -2.66 -1.35
N TYR A 44 -3.34 -1.39 -1.18
CA TYR A 44 -3.23 -0.40 -2.23
C TYR A 44 -1.73 -0.18 -2.50
N GLY A 45 -1.22 -0.56 -3.68
CA GLY A 45 0.20 -0.39 -4.07
C GLY A 45 0.40 0.56 -5.27
N CYS A 46 1.56 0.56 -5.90
CA CYS A 46 1.83 1.44 -7.04
C CYS A 46 2.41 0.67 -8.23
N SER A 47 1.77 0.79 -9.40
CA SER A 47 2.26 0.31 -10.68
C SER A 47 2.12 1.39 -11.75
N MET A 48 3.23 1.75 -12.39
CA MET A 48 3.26 2.60 -13.56
C MET A 48 2.55 1.93 -14.74
N LYS A 49 2.72 0.62 -14.93
CA LYS A 49 2.08 -0.10 -16.04
C LYS A 49 0.56 -0.06 -15.92
N GLU A 50 0.02 -0.40 -14.75
CA GLU A 50 -1.43 -0.35 -14.51
C GLU A 50 -1.97 1.07 -14.68
N THR A 51 -1.23 2.08 -14.22
CA THR A 51 -1.62 3.48 -14.33
C THR A 51 -1.63 3.96 -15.79
N LEU A 52 -0.61 3.63 -16.57
CA LEU A 52 -0.55 4.01 -17.98
C LEU A 52 -1.61 3.30 -18.81
N TRP A 53 -1.80 1.99 -18.58
CA TRP A 53 -2.84 1.20 -19.23
C TRP A 53 -4.23 1.81 -19.05
N GLN A 54 -4.58 2.19 -17.82
CA GLN A 54 -5.90 2.75 -17.53
C GLN A 54 -6.07 4.21 -17.97
N SER A 55 -4.97 4.96 -18.11
CA SER A 55 -5.00 6.34 -18.60
C SER A 55 -5.25 6.47 -20.11
N GLY A 56 -5.29 5.35 -20.86
CA GLY A 56 -5.40 5.36 -22.32
C GLY A 56 -4.19 5.99 -23.01
N SER A 57 -3.04 6.02 -22.33
CA SER A 57 -1.83 6.65 -22.84
C SER A 57 -1.34 5.92 -24.11
N PRO A 58 -0.99 6.64 -25.19
CA PRO A 58 -0.43 6.04 -26.40
C PRO A 58 1.00 5.50 -26.19
N ILE A 59 1.57 5.69 -24.99
CA ILE A 59 2.89 5.18 -24.63
C ILE A 59 2.85 3.65 -24.63
N ASN A 60 3.62 3.04 -25.52
CA ASN A 60 3.77 1.60 -25.57
C ASN A 60 4.48 1.10 -24.29
N THR A 61 3.73 0.47 -23.39
CA THR A 61 4.23 -0.02 -22.10
C THR A 61 5.06 -1.30 -22.22
N VAL A 62 5.20 -1.88 -23.42
CA VAL A 62 5.96 -3.13 -23.66
C VAL A 62 7.44 -2.95 -23.32
N SER A 63 8.01 -1.77 -23.56
CA SER A 63 9.41 -1.45 -23.24
C SER A 63 9.63 -1.00 -21.79
N LEU A 64 8.56 -0.71 -21.03
CA LEU A 64 8.69 -0.33 -19.63
C LEU A 64 9.09 -1.56 -18.80
N LYS A 65 10.29 -1.51 -18.23
CA LYS A 65 10.74 -2.46 -17.22
C LYS A 65 10.22 -1.99 -15.87
N GLU A 66 9.21 -2.70 -15.35
CA GLU A 66 8.69 -2.52 -13.99
C GLU A 66 9.03 -3.79 -13.20
N ASP A 67 9.61 -3.63 -12.01
CA ASP A 67 9.87 -4.74 -11.10
C ASP A 67 8.53 -5.32 -10.61
N PRO A 68 8.19 -6.60 -10.90
CA PRO A 68 6.97 -7.23 -10.41
C PRO A 68 6.93 -7.40 -8.89
N GLY A 69 8.02 -7.10 -8.19
CA GLY A 69 8.17 -7.13 -6.74
C GLY A 69 7.12 -6.35 -5.97
N TYR A 70 6.49 -5.33 -6.57
CA TYR A 70 5.39 -4.61 -5.91
C TYR A 70 4.21 -5.53 -5.54
N ARG A 71 4.08 -6.73 -6.11
CA ARG A 71 3.04 -7.72 -5.75
C ARG A 71 3.49 -8.77 -4.72
N THR A 72 4.77 -8.83 -4.35
CA THR A 72 5.31 -9.93 -3.52
C THR A 72 4.58 -10.02 -2.19
N ILE A 73 4.41 -8.92 -1.46
CA ILE A 73 3.75 -8.95 -0.14
C ILE A 73 2.31 -9.42 -0.28
N ALA A 74 1.55 -8.89 -1.26
CA ALA A 74 0.17 -9.32 -1.47
C ALA A 74 0.07 -10.82 -1.80
N LYS A 75 0.96 -11.35 -2.66
CA LYS A 75 0.99 -12.79 -2.98
C LYS A 75 1.35 -13.65 -1.77
N THR A 76 2.23 -13.16 -0.90
CA THR A 76 2.60 -13.87 0.33
C THR A 76 1.43 -13.86 1.31
N LEU A 77 0.82 -12.69 1.56
CA LEU A 77 -0.32 -12.55 2.47
C LEU A 77 -1.53 -13.37 2.03
N ASP A 78 -1.79 -13.45 0.73
CA ASP A 78 -2.88 -14.30 0.18
C ASP A 78 -2.74 -15.78 0.57
N ARG A 79 -1.50 -16.25 0.79
CA ARG A 79 -1.23 -17.64 1.18
C ARG A 79 -1.27 -17.85 2.69
N ILE A 80 -0.82 -16.87 3.47
CA ILE A 80 -0.58 -17.05 4.91
C ILE A 80 -1.62 -16.38 5.81
N ALA A 81 -2.35 -15.39 5.31
CA ALA A 81 -3.29 -14.59 6.09
C ALA A 81 -4.74 -14.85 5.62
N PRO A 82 -5.54 -15.63 6.37
CA PRO A 82 -6.91 -15.97 5.97
C PRO A 82 -7.83 -14.76 5.77
N ALA A 83 -7.53 -13.64 6.44
CA ALA A 83 -8.26 -12.39 6.34
C ALA A 83 -7.82 -11.51 5.15
N PHE A 84 -6.75 -11.86 4.44
CA PHE A 84 -6.21 -11.04 3.35
C PHE A 84 -6.88 -11.33 2.01
N SER A 85 -7.38 -10.31 1.33
CA SER A 85 -8.08 -10.43 0.06
C SER A 85 -7.22 -9.89 -1.08
N PHE A 86 -6.52 -10.79 -1.78
CA PHE A 86 -5.70 -10.40 -2.93
C PHE A 86 -6.51 -9.74 -4.04
N ASN A 87 -7.72 -10.25 -4.30
CA ASN A 87 -8.64 -9.70 -5.31
C ASN A 87 -9.14 -8.29 -4.97
N SER A 88 -9.04 -7.87 -3.71
CA SER A 88 -9.41 -6.52 -3.29
C SER A 88 -8.26 -5.52 -3.41
N CYS A 89 -7.05 -5.98 -3.75
CA CYS A 89 -5.88 -5.13 -3.92
C CYS A 89 -5.94 -4.33 -5.23
N ASN A 90 -5.35 -3.13 -5.23
CA ASN A 90 -5.28 -2.28 -6.42
C ASN A 90 -3.96 -1.50 -6.45
N TYR A 91 -3.29 -1.49 -7.60
CA TYR A 91 -1.98 -0.85 -7.77
C TYR A 91 -2.02 0.38 -8.71
N LEU A 92 -3.21 0.73 -9.21
CA LEU A 92 -3.45 1.98 -9.91
C LEU A 92 -3.12 3.19 -9.03
N VAL A 93 -2.41 4.15 -9.61
CA VAL A 93 -2.17 5.47 -9.03
C VAL A 93 -3.07 6.49 -9.72
N GLU A 94 -4.21 6.78 -9.10
CA GLU A 94 -5.11 7.84 -9.55
C GLU A 94 -4.52 9.23 -9.23
N LYS A 95 -4.80 10.23 -10.09
CA LYS A 95 -4.36 11.62 -9.87
C LYS A 95 -4.81 12.17 -8.52
N SER A 96 -6.02 11.81 -8.07
CA SER A 96 -6.58 12.19 -6.77
C SER A 96 -5.82 11.61 -5.57
N ARG A 97 -5.01 10.57 -5.78
CA ARG A 97 -4.23 9.87 -4.76
C ARG A 97 -2.74 10.21 -4.82
N ALA A 98 -2.33 11.12 -5.70
CA ALA A 98 -0.92 11.46 -5.93
C ALA A 98 -0.19 11.99 -4.68
N SER A 99 -0.93 12.57 -3.73
CA SER A 99 -0.40 13.09 -2.46
C SER A 99 -0.43 12.09 -1.30
N THR A 100 -0.93 10.87 -1.50
CA THR A 100 -0.95 9.84 -0.44
C THR A 100 0.46 9.36 -0.11
N ALA A 101 0.66 8.92 1.14
CA ALA A 101 1.97 8.48 1.62
C ALA A 101 2.59 7.38 0.74
N ARG A 102 1.81 6.33 0.38
CA ARG A 102 2.30 5.25 -0.51
C ARG A 102 2.87 5.80 -1.82
N VAL A 103 2.23 6.79 -2.43
CA VAL A 103 2.60 7.32 -3.76
C VAL A 103 3.81 8.24 -3.64
N VAL A 104 3.84 9.09 -2.61
CA VAL A 104 4.98 9.98 -2.34
C VAL A 104 6.23 9.15 -2.04
N VAL A 105 6.13 8.13 -1.18
CA VAL A 105 7.28 7.30 -0.82
C VAL A 105 7.77 6.45 -2.00
N TRP A 106 6.84 5.91 -2.79
CA TRP A 106 7.17 5.21 -4.03
C TRP A 106 7.90 6.10 -5.05
N ARG A 107 7.35 7.27 -5.35
CA ARG A 107 7.83 8.14 -6.43
C ARG A 107 9.07 8.95 -6.05
N GLU A 108 9.11 9.48 -4.83
CA GLU A 108 10.13 10.45 -4.43
C GLU A 108 11.28 9.81 -3.63
N ILE A 109 11.02 8.70 -2.92
CA ILE A 109 12.04 8.00 -2.13
C ILE A 109 12.53 6.73 -2.85
N GLY A 110 11.78 6.24 -3.84
CA GLY A 110 12.15 5.07 -4.64
C GLY A 110 11.85 3.72 -3.98
N VAL A 111 11.01 3.69 -2.93
CA VAL A 111 10.61 2.43 -2.28
C VAL A 111 9.55 1.74 -3.14
N LEU A 112 9.97 0.78 -3.96
CA LEU A 112 9.08 0.09 -4.93
C LEU A 112 7.91 -0.64 -4.25
N ARG A 113 8.14 -1.16 -3.03
CA ARG A 113 7.16 -1.89 -2.22
C ARG A 113 6.50 -0.94 -1.22
N SER A 114 5.86 0.11 -1.75
CA SER A 114 5.11 1.08 -0.95
C SER A 114 3.62 0.79 -1.00
N TYR A 115 3.00 0.65 0.16
CA TYR A 115 1.61 0.26 0.27
C TYR A 115 0.83 1.14 1.23
N THR A 116 -0.47 1.22 0.99
CA THR A 116 -1.47 1.47 2.02
C THR A 116 -2.14 0.13 2.32
N MET A 117 -2.11 -0.33 3.58
CA MET A 117 -2.86 -1.51 4.01
C MET A 117 -4.16 -1.05 4.65
N GLU A 118 -5.27 -1.55 4.13
CA GLU A 118 -6.60 -1.28 4.64
C GLU A 118 -7.12 -2.49 5.39
N SER A 119 -7.38 -2.34 6.69
CA SER A 119 -7.96 -3.37 7.54
C SER A 119 -9.42 -3.09 7.82
N THR A 120 -10.29 -4.09 7.65
CA THR A 120 -11.72 -3.87 7.80
C THR A 120 -12.17 -3.59 9.24
N TYR A 121 -13.07 -2.63 9.41
CA TYR A 121 -13.93 -2.51 10.60
C TYR A 121 -15.28 -3.21 10.41
N ASN A 122 -15.59 -3.65 9.19
CA ASN A 122 -16.87 -4.25 8.78
C ASN A 122 -16.84 -5.79 8.74
N GLY A 123 -15.83 -6.39 9.38
CA GLY A 123 -15.65 -7.84 9.47
C GLY A 123 -15.12 -8.50 8.19
N CYS A 124 -14.77 -9.78 8.33
CA CYS A 124 -14.34 -10.62 7.21
C CYS A 124 -15.51 -11.34 6.55
N ASN A 125 -15.43 -11.52 5.24
CA ASN A 125 -16.35 -12.39 4.49
C ASN A 125 -15.66 -13.62 3.88
N GLN A 126 -14.39 -13.84 4.19
CA GLN A 126 -13.57 -14.96 3.73
C GLN A 126 -12.73 -15.55 4.87
N GLY A 127 -12.21 -16.75 4.65
CA GLY A 127 -11.40 -17.48 5.63
C GLY A 127 -12.19 -17.89 6.88
N ILE A 128 -11.45 -18.28 7.93
CA ILE A 128 -12.00 -18.71 9.23
C ILE A 128 -12.74 -17.59 9.98
N TYR A 129 -12.60 -16.34 9.55
CA TYR A 129 -13.17 -15.15 10.18
C TYR A 129 -14.49 -14.70 9.53
N LYS A 130 -15.01 -15.45 8.56
CA LYS A 130 -16.34 -15.25 8.00
C LYS A 130 -17.36 -15.39 9.13
N VAL A 131 -18.11 -14.31 9.41
CA VAL A 131 -19.19 -14.20 10.44
C VAL A 131 -18.76 -13.66 11.83
N SER A 132 -17.48 -13.38 12.10
CA SER A 132 -17.05 -12.75 13.37
C SER A 132 -16.70 -11.26 13.21
N HIS A 133 -17.21 -10.39 14.10
CA HIS A 133 -16.65 -9.04 14.28
C HIS A 133 -15.22 -9.17 14.81
N PHE A 134 -14.27 -8.44 14.21
CA PHE A 134 -12.89 -8.38 14.72
C PHE A 134 -12.90 -7.91 16.17
N ARG A 135 -12.36 -8.72 17.08
CA ARG A 135 -11.98 -8.26 18.42
C ARG A 135 -10.61 -7.58 18.31
N LEU A 136 -10.31 -6.65 19.22
CA LEU A 136 -8.98 -6.00 19.28
C LEU A 136 -7.80 -6.98 19.32
N MET A 137 -8.03 -8.24 19.74
CA MET A 137 -7.02 -9.30 19.68
C MET A 137 -6.78 -9.84 18.27
N ASP A 138 -7.76 -9.85 17.38
CA ASP A 138 -7.63 -10.36 16.01
C ASP A 138 -6.73 -9.46 15.16
N VAL A 139 -6.65 -8.16 15.48
CA VAL A 139 -5.71 -7.22 14.84
C VAL A 139 -4.26 -7.57 15.15
N LYS A 140 -3.96 -8.18 16.31
CA LYS A 140 -2.59 -8.59 16.67
C LYS A 140 -2.11 -9.86 15.96
N TYR A 141 -3.03 -10.69 15.46
CA TYR A 141 -2.71 -11.96 14.78
C TYR A 141 -2.93 -11.89 13.26
N THR A 142 -3.31 -10.71 12.74
CA THR A 142 -3.56 -10.49 11.30
C THR A 142 -2.42 -9.71 10.61
N VAL A 143 -1.42 -9.20 11.36
CA VAL A 143 -0.27 -8.44 10.83
C VAL A 143 1.05 -9.04 11.28
#